data_AF-A0A4R0D2Y1-F1
#
_entry.id   AF-A0A4R0D2Y1-F1
#
_cell.length_a   1.000
_cell.length_b   1.000
_cell.length_c   1.000
_cell.angle_alpha   90.00
_cell.angle_beta   90.00
_cell.angle_gamma   90.00
#
_symmetry.space_group_name_H-M   'P 1'
#
loop_
_entity.id
_entity.type
_entity.pdbx_description
1 polymer ?
#
loop_
_entity_poly.entity_id
_entity_poly.type
_entity_poly.pdbx_seq_one_letter_code
_entity_poly.pdbx_strand_id
1 'polypeptide(L)'
;MQLKSISQILTLLGGLFFFDLSHAQPASPNSIDQLFDILQIKQNTQSMVKPQQLQMLGLNKEQFWQDVEPQLKQLYQKNLSEEEVQALNRFYRTPEGQSLAAKMPTLSQETYNIVIHNMMNNSTVNHGLLKVLGIDSA
;
A
#
# COMPACT_ATOMS: atom_id res chain seq x y z
N MET A 1 -10.87 -13.98 -57.23
CA MET A 1 -9.83 -14.60 -56.38
C MET A 1 -9.20 -13.64 -55.34
N GLN A 2 -9.45 -12.31 -55.38
CA GLN A 2 -8.80 -11.35 -54.47
C GLN A 2 -9.48 -11.11 -53.10
N LEU A 3 -10.79 -11.37 -52.96
CA LEU A 3 -11.52 -11.13 -51.70
C LEU A 3 -11.09 -12.06 -50.55
N LYS A 4 -10.64 -13.29 -50.85
CA LYS A 4 -10.16 -14.24 -49.83
C LYS A 4 -8.82 -13.80 -49.20
N SER A 5 -7.96 -13.13 -49.98
CA SER A 5 -6.64 -12.64 -49.51
C SER A 5 -6.79 -11.44 -48.56
N ILE A 6 -7.72 -10.52 -48.85
CA ILE A 6 -7.98 -9.35 -47.98
C ILE A 6 -8.57 -9.79 -46.64
N SER A 7 -9.46 -10.77 -46.64
CA SER A 7 -10.03 -11.34 -45.40
C SER A 7 -8.96 -12.06 -44.57
N GLN A 8 -8.03 -12.78 -45.20
CA GLN A 8 -6.90 -13.41 -44.49
C GLN A 8 -5.93 -12.37 -43.91
N ILE A 9 -5.64 -11.30 -44.63
CA ILE A 9 -4.80 -10.19 -44.15
C ILE A 9 -5.47 -9.46 -42.98
N LEU A 10 -6.78 -9.19 -43.03
CA LEU A 10 -7.54 -8.60 -41.91
C LEU A 10 -7.62 -9.53 -40.69
N THR A 11 -7.64 -10.84 -40.90
CA THR A 11 -7.63 -11.83 -39.79
C THR A 11 -6.23 -11.94 -39.16
N LEU A 12 -5.17 -11.86 -39.97
CA LEU A 12 -3.77 -11.82 -39.52
C LEU A 12 -3.40 -10.49 -38.85
N LEU A 13 -3.87 -9.35 -39.35
CA LEU A 13 -3.70 -8.05 -38.71
C LEU A 13 -4.57 -7.91 -37.46
N GLY A 14 -5.80 -8.42 -37.47
CA GLY A 14 -6.67 -8.43 -36.29
C GLY A 14 -6.04 -9.18 -35.12
N GLY A 15 -5.42 -10.35 -35.37
CA GLY A 15 -4.73 -11.13 -34.34
C GLY A 15 -3.47 -10.51 -33.75
N LEU A 16 -2.88 -9.49 -34.40
CA LEU A 16 -1.67 -8.79 -33.94
C LEU A 16 -1.98 -7.57 -33.05
N PHE A 17 -3.24 -7.14 -32.94
CA PHE A 17 -3.64 -5.96 -32.15
C PHE A 17 -4.39 -6.30 -30.85
N PHE A 18 -4.60 -7.58 -30.52
CA PHE A 18 -5.33 -8.00 -29.30
C PHE A 18 -4.44 -8.44 -28.13
N PHE A 19 -3.12 -8.22 -28.17
CA PHE A 19 -2.23 -8.76 -27.14
C PHE A 19 -1.88 -7.87 -25.94
N ASP A 20 -2.28 -6.59 -25.89
CA ASP A 20 -1.56 -5.65 -24.99
C ASP A 20 -2.31 -5.01 -23.81
N LEU A 21 -3.57 -5.32 -23.47
CA LEU A 21 -4.27 -4.52 -22.43
C LEU A 21 -5.16 -5.26 -21.41
N SER A 22 -5.14 -6.60 -21.30
CA SER A 22 -6.15 -7.32 -20.48
C SER A 22 -5.63 -8.27 -19.41
N HIS A 23 -4.32 -8.51 -19.34
CA HIS A 23 -3.75 -9.47 -18.37
C HIS A 23 -2.51 -8.90 -17.69
N ALA A 24 -2.69 -7.80 -16.95
CA ALA A 24 -1.68 -7.44 -15.95
C ALA A 24 -1.63 -8.60 -14.93
N GLN A 25 -0.60 -9.45 -15.04
CA GLN A 25 -0.44 -10.63 -14.17
C GLN A 25 -0.41 -10.14 -12.72
N PRO A 26 -1.11 -10.80 -11.78
CA PRO A 26 -1.05 -10.43 -10.38
C PRO A 26 0.38 -10.54 -9.88
N ALA A 27 0.76 -9.69 -8.92
CA ALA A 27 2.10 -9.72 -8.35
C ALA A 27 2.44 -11.10 -7.73
N SER A 28 3.63 -11.59 -8.03
CA SER A 28 4.16 -12.82 -7.50
C SER A 28 4.50 -12.68 -6.00
N PRO A 29 4.41 -13.77 -5.22
CA PRO A 29 4.79 -13.73 -3.80
C PRO A 29 6.21 -13.20 -3.58
N ASN A 30 7.17 -13.60 -4.42
CA ASN A 30 8.56 -13.18 -4.29
C ASN A 30 8.77 -11.69 -4.59
N SER A 31 8.06 -11.11 -5.56
CA SER A 31 8.19 -9.68 -5.86
C SER A 31 7.58 -8.83 -4.74
N ILE A 32 6.49 -9.31 -4.13
CA ILE A 32 5.88 -8.72 -2.94
C ILE A 32 6.80 -8.80 -1.72
N ASP A 33 7.45 -9.95 -1.48
CA ASP A 33 8.39 -10.12 -0.37
C ASP A 33 9.54 -9.11 -0.48
N GLN A 34 10.13 -8.96 -1.67
CA GLN A 34 11.16 -7.96 -1.92
C GLN A 34 10.68 -6.54 -1.64
N LEU A 35 9.45 -6.21 -2.07
CA LEU A 35 8.88 -4.90 -1.84
C LEU A 35 8.64 -4.65 -0.34
N PHE A 36 8.18 -5.67 0.38
CA PHE A 36 7.94 -5.60 1.83
C PHE A 36 9.21 -5.36 2.61
N ASP A 37 10.30 -6.02 2.22
CA ASP A 37 11.62 -5.84 2.83
C ASP A 37 12.16 -4.43 2.56
N ILE A 38 12.10 -3.96 1.31
CA ILE A 38 12.60 -2.64 0.91
C ILE A 38 11.83 -1.51 1.62
N LEU A 39 10.50 -1.63 1.71
CA LEU A 39 9.66 -0.65 2.40
C LEU A 39 9.57 -0.88 3.92
N GLN A 40 10.27 -1.89 4.44
CA GLN A 40 10.28 -2.25 5.85
C GLN A 40 8.87 -2.43 6.44
N ILE A 41 7.94 -3.03 5.67
CA ILE A 41 6.52 -3.13 6.04
C ILE A 41 6.35 -3.81 7.40
N LYS A 42 7.07 -4.91 7.67
CA LYS A 42 7.06 -5.60 8.97
C LYS A 42 7.36 -4.65 10.13
N GLN A 43 8.47 -3.92 10.04
CA GLN A 43 8.89 -2.99 11.08
C GLN A 43 7.88 -1.85 11.25
N ASN A 44 7.39 -1.28 10.15
CA ASN A 44 6.42 -0.19 10.16
C ASN A 44 5.09 -0.64 10.80
N THR A 45 4.56 -1.81 10.43
CA THR A 45 3.35 -2.40 11.01
C THR A 45 3.53 -2.72 12.50
N GLN A 46 4.66 -3.30 12.89
CA GLN A 46 4.95 -3.60 14.30
C GLN A 46 5.14 -2.33 15.16
N SER A 47 5.50 -1.19 14.56
CA SER A 47 5.61 0.10 15.25
C SER A 47 4.26 0.78 15.47
N MET A 48 3.20 0.39 14.74
CA MET A 48 1.85 0.92 14.93
C MET A 48 1.17 0.40 16.20
N VAL A 49 1.64 -0.72 16.75
CA VAL A 49 1.07 -1.37 17.94
C VAL A 49 2.04 -1.28 19.12
N LYS A 50 1.51 -0.96 20.31
CA LYS A 50 2.33 -0.92 21.54
C LYS A 50 2.52 -2.33 22.09
N PRO A 51 3.71 -2.69 22.62
CA PRO A 51 3.95 -4.01 23.21
C PRO A 51 2.93 -4.39 24.29
N GLN A 52 2.48 -3.43 25.11
CA GLN A 52 1.47 -3.66 26.14
C GLN A 52 0.11 -4.07 25.54
N GLN A 53 -0.26 -3.52 24.38
CA GLN A 53 -1.50 -3.90 23.69
C GLN A 53 -1.46 -5.34 23.21
N LEU A 54 -0.32 -5.76 22.65
CA LEU A 54 -0.12 -7.16 22.23
C LEU A 54 -0.13 -8.11 23.42
N GLN A 55 0.52 -7.74 24.54
CA GLN A 55 0.53 -8.53 25.76
C GLN A 55 -0.87 -8.77 26.32
N MET A 56 -1.75 -7.77 26.31
CA MET A 56 -3.16 -7.93 26.73
C MET A 56 -3.93 -8.94 25.86
N LEU A 57 -3.50 -9.13 24.62
CA LEU A 57 -4.06 -10.13 23.69
C LEU A 57 -3.32 -11.47 23.75
N GLY A 58 -2.30 -11.62 24.62
CA GLY A 58 -1.47 -12.81 24.68
C GLY A 58 -0.52 -12.98 23.49
N LEU A 59 -0.25 -11.91 22.75
CA LEU A 59 0.59 -11.91 21.54
C LEU A 59 1.92 -11.19 21.80
N ASN A 60 2.95 -11.61 21.07
CA ASN A 60 4.17 -10.83 20.86
C ASN A 60 4.19 -10.21 19.45
N LYS A 61 5.18 -9.37 19.15
CA LYS A 61 5.31 -8.68 17.86
C LYS A 61 5.42 -9.64 16.67
N GLU A 62 6.07 -10.79 16.85
CA GLU A 62 6.25 -11.76 15.77
C GLU A 62 4.97 -12.52 15.48
N GLN A 63 4.26 -12.97 16.52
CA GLN A 63 2.95 -13.61 16.37
C GLN A 63 1.95 -12.67 15.71
N PHE A 64 1.91 -11.41 16.16
CA PHE A 64 1.10 -10.38 15.52
C PHE A 64 1.45 -10.18 14.04
N TRP A 65 2.73 -10.21 13.69
CA TRP A 65 3.15 -10.10 12.28
C TRP A 65 2.71 -11.32 11.46
N GLN A 66 2.87 -12.54 11.99
CA GLN A 66 2.44 -13.78 11.32
C GLN A 66 0.94 -13.78 11.00
N ASP A 67 0.11 -13.16 11.83
CA ASP A 67 -1.33 -13.05 11.62
C ASP A 67 -1.70 -12.02 10.54
N VAL A 68 -0.91 -10.94 10.42
CA VAL A 68 -1.21 -9.78 9.56
C VAL A 68 -0.55 -9.88 8.19
N GLU A 69 0.66 -10.44 8.10
CA GLU A 69 1.45 -10.53 6.87
C GLU A 69 0.68 -11.15 5.69
N PRO A 70 -0.03 -12.29 5.83
CA PRO A 70 -0.74 -12.90 4.71
C PRO A 70 -1.82 -11.98 4.13
N GLN A 71 -2.51 -11.24 5.01
CA GLN A 71 -3.57 -10.31 4.62
C GLN A 71 -3.00 -9.11 3.86
N LEU A 72 -1.85 -8.58 4.32
CA LEU A 72 -1.14 -7.51 3.62
C LEU A 72 -0.61 -7.99 2.26
N LYS A 73 -0.02 -9.18 2.18
CA LYS A 73 0.44 -9.72 0.89
C LYS A 73 -0.72 -9.87 -0.09
N GLN A 74 -1.84 -10.44 0.37
CA GLN A 74 -3.04 -10.56 -0.45
C GLN A 74 -3.58 -9.18 -0.90
N LEU A 75 -3.55 -8.17 -0.03
CA LEU A 75 -3.94 -6.81 -0.40
C LEU A 75 -3.08 -6.28 -1.56
N TYR A 76 -1.76 -6.43 -1.49
CA TYR A 76 -0.89 -5.94 -2.55
C TYR A 76 -1.05 -6.75 -3.84
N GLN A 77 -1.13 -8.08 -3.77
CA GLN A 77 -1.36 -8.95 -4.93
C GLN A 77 -2.68 -8.67 -5.64
N LYS A 78 -3.72 -8.27 -4.89
CA LYS A 78 -5.03 -7.91 -5.44
C LYS A 78 -5.01 -6.57 -6.18
N ASN A 79 -4.18 -5.63 -5.75
CA ASN A 79 -4.23 -4.24 -6.22
C ASN A 79 -3.06 -3.86 -7.13
N LEU A 80 -2.00 -4.67 -7.19
CA LEU A 80 -0.82 -4.40 -8.00
C LEU A 80 -0.53 -5.59 -8.91
N SER A 81 -0.24 -5.27 -10.15
CA SER A 81 0.33 -6.20 -11.11
C SER A 81 1.80 -6.48 -10.83
N GLU A 82 2.31 -7.58 -11.37
CA GLU A 82 3.73 -7.94 -11.28
C GLU A 82 4.62 -6.84 -11.88
N GLU A 83 4.20 -6.22 -12.99
CA GLU A 83 4.95 -5.14 -13.62
C GLU A 83 5.09 -3.93 -12.69
N GLU A 84 4.00 -3.53 -12.03
CA GLU A 84 4.01 -2.42 -11.07
C GLU A 84 4.90 -2.73 -9.87
N VAL A 85 4.79 -3.93 -9.29
CA VAL A 85 5.62 -4.32 -8.14
C VAL A 85 7.10 -4.37 -8.53
N GLN A 86 7.43 -4.90 -9.71
CA GLN A 86 8.81 -4.86 -10.19
C GLN A 86 9.31 -3.44 -10.45
N ALA A 87 8.47 -2.56 -10.98
CA ALA A 87 8.82 -1.16 -11.16
C ALA A 87 9.11 -0.47 -9.83
N LEU A 88 8.27 -0.70 -8.81
CA LEU A 88 8.49 -0.23 -7.44
C LEU A 88 9.80 -0.78 -6.86
N ASN A 89 10.04 -2.09 -6.99
CA ASN A 89 11.28 -2.71 -6.53
C ASN A 89 12.52 -2.11 -7.19
N ARG A 90 12.46 -1.80 -8.49
CA ARG A 90 13.56 -1.11 -9.19
C ARG A 90 13.75 0.31 -8.68
N PHE A 91 12.67 1.07 -8.56
CA PHE A 91 12.71 2.45 -8.10
C PHE A 91 13.27 2.57 -6.68
N TYR A 92 12.74 1.79 -5.73
CA TYR A 92 13.18 1.87 -4.34
C TYR A 92 14.60 1.31 -4.11
N ARG A 93 15.22 0.69 -5.12
CA ARG A 93 16.66 0.35 -5.08
C ARG A 93 17.57 1.52 -5.44
N THR A 94 17.08 2.61 -6.04
CA THR A 94 17.92 3.80 -6.30
C THR A 94 18.23 4.55 -4.99
N PRO A 95 19.28 5.39 -4.94
CA PRO A 95 19.59 6.18 -3.74
C PRO A 95 18.43 7.06 -3.28
N GLU A 96 17.71 7.68 -4.22
CA GLU A 96 16.55 8.53 -3.95
C GLU A 96 15.37 7.68 -3.46
N GLY A 97 15.13 6.53 -4.08
CA GLY A 97 14.11 5.58 -3.67
C GLY A 97 14.33 5.10 -2.23
N GLN A 98 15.55 4.66 -1.89
CA GLN A 98 15.89 4.24 -0.53
C GLN A 98 15.71 5.37 0.50
N SER A 99 16.13 6.59 0.14
CA SER A 99 15.92 7.79 0.97
C SER A 99 14.43 8.05 1.22
N LEU A 100 13.58 7.89 0.20
CA LEU A 100 12.14 8.03 0.34
C LEU A 100 11.52 6.91 1.19
N ALA A 101 11.88 5.65 0.95
CA ALA A 101 11.39 4.51 1.73
C ALA A 101 11.66 4.69 3.23
N ALA A 102 12.84 5.18 3.60
CA ALA A 102 13.21 5.44 4.99
C ALA A 102 12.47 6.63 5.62
N LYS A 103 12.10 7.65 4.84
CA LYS A 103 11.52 8.91 5.37
C LYS A 103 9.99 8.92 5.36
N MET A 104 9.35 8.23 4.42
CA MET A 104 7.90 8.26 4.24
C MET A 104 7.10 7.87 5.48
N PRO A 105 7.47 6.84 6.27
CA PRO A 105 6.78 6.52 7.51
C PRO A 105 6.76 7.68 8.51
N THR A 106 7.92 8.31 8.73
CA THR A 106 8.05 9.46 9.65
C THR A 106 7.28 10.67 9.16
N LEU A 107 7.40 11.01 7.86
CA LEU A 107 6.65 12.13 7.27
C LEU A 107 5.14 11.94 7.42
N SER A 108 4.65 10.72 7.22
CA SER A 108 3.22 10.38 7.37
C SER A 108 2.77 10.54 8.82
N GLN A 109 3.57 10.09 9.79
CA GLN A 109 3.30 10.24 11.22
C GLN A 109 3.30 11.71 11.66
N GLU A 110 4.29 12.50 11.22
CA GLU A 110 4.38 13.93 11.52
C GLU A 110 3.21 14.69 10.90
N THR A 111 2.83 14.37 9.66
CA THR A 111 1.65 14.94 9.00
C THR A 111 0.39 14.69 9.83
N TYR A 112 0.16 13.45 10.27
CA TYR A 112 -0.97 13.12 11.13
C TYR A 112 -0.97 13.93 12.43
N ASN A 113 0.19 14.02 13.10
CA ASN A 113 0.33 14.76 14.34
C ASN A 113 0.02 16.26 14.16
N ILE A 114 0.48 16.86 13.05
CA ILE A 114 0.18 18.27 12.72
C ILE A 114 -1.31 18.48 12.50
N VAL A 115 -1.97 17.59 11.75
CA VAL A 115 -3.42 17.68 11.49
C VAL A 115 -4.20 17.58 12.79
N ILE A 116 -3.91 16.58 13.63
CA ILE A 116 -4.60 16.40 14.92
C ILE A 116 -4.32 17.58 15.86
N HIS A 117 -3.08 18.07 15.93
CA HIS A 117 -2.73 19.25 16.74
C HIS A 117 -3.51 20.49 16.30
N ASN A 118 -3.63 20.73 14.99
CA ASN A 118 -4.39 21.85 14.46
C ASN A 118 -5.90 21.71 14.71
N MET A 119 -6.45 20.50 14.57
CA MET A 119 -7.85 20.23 14.92
C MET A 119 -8.12 20.50 16.41
N MET A 120 -7.21 20.05 17.28
CA MET A 120 -7.29 20.21 18.74
C MET A 120 -6.98 21.62 19.24
N ASN A 121 -6.49 22.52 18.40
CA ASN A 121 -6.23 23.92 18.76
C ASN A 121 -7.19 24.88 18.05
N ASN A 122 -7.98 24.37 17.12
CA ASN A 122 -9.06 25.12 16.51
C ASN A 122 -10.25 25.15 17.48
N SER A 123 -10.50 26.31 18.10
CA SER A 123 -11.53 26.48 19.14
C SER A 123 -12.92 26.04 18.69
N THR A 124 -13.30 26.26 17.43
CA THR A 124 -14.60 25.86 16.87
C THR A 124 -14.74 24.34 16.76
N VAL A 125 -13.68 23.64 16.32
CA VAL A 125 -13.66 22.17 16.21
C VAL A 125 -13.61 21.52 17.60
N ASN A 126 -12.81 22.07 18.51
CA ASN A 126 -12.76 21.60 19.90
C ASN A 126 -14.11 21.65 20.59
N HIS A 127 -14.83 22.78 20.50
CA HIS A 127 -16.14 22.91 21.11
C HIS A 127 -17.13 21.90 20.50
N GLY A 128 -17.06 21.66 19.18
CA GLY A 128 -17.86 20.64 18.52
C GLY A 128 -17.56 19.22 19.03
N LEU A 129 -16.29 18.85 19.15
CA LEU A 129 -15.87 17.54 19.66
C LEU A 129 -16.24 17.34 21.13
N LEU A 130 -16.01 18.33 21.99
CA LEU A 130 -16.38 18.30 23.40
C LEU A 130 -17.89 18.14 23.57
N LYS A 131 -18.69 18.87 22.77
CA LYS A 131 -20.15 18.73 22.75
C LYS A 131 -20.62 17.34 22.32
N VAL A 132 -19.98 16.72 21.31
CA VAL A 132 -20.30 15.34 20.88
C VAL A 132 -19.93 14.32 21.95
N LEU A 133 -18.86 14.57 22.70
CA LEU A 133 -18.43 13.71 23.81
C LEU A 133 -19.20 13.99 25.12
N GLY A 134 -20.18 14.89 25.11
CA GLY A 134 -20.97 15.25 26.29
C GLY A 134 -20.15 15.96 27.38
N ILE A 135 -19.00 16.52 27.03
CA ILE A 135 -18.20 17.36 27.91
C ILE A 135 -18.63 18.79 27.63
N ASP A 136 -19.56 19.30 28.43
CA ASP A 136 -19.96 20.70 28.35
C ASP A 136 -18.74 21.58 28.66
N SER A 137 -18.29 22.35 27.67
CA SER A 137 -17.32 23.41 27.87
C SER A 137 -17.99 24.52 28.68
N ALA A 138 -17.72 24.56 29.99
CA ALA A 138 -18.15 25.60 30.92
C ALA A 138 -17.57 26.99 30.55
#